data_AF-A0A6A5GM77-F1
#
_entry.id   AF-A0A6A5GM77-F1
#
_cell.length_a   1.000
_cell.length_b   1.000
_cell.length_c   1.000
_cell.angle_alpha   90.00
_cell.angle_beta   90.00
_cell.angle_gamma   90.00
#
_symmetry.space_group_name_H-M   'P 1'
#
loop_
_entity.id
_entity.type
_entity.pdbx_description
1 polymer ?
#
loop_
_entity_poly.entity_id
_entity_poly.type
_entity_poly.pdbx_seq_one_letter_code
_entity_poly.pdbx_strand_id
1 'polypeptide(L)'
;MLNNNFLSNNNTGVAVLNKIAAISDGHLFVVNDPSLSRTFQDDYVDIISQIVNFTSNGQFMFSRNLAATFLKYNNDLGTLLVPDSLTDTVKVHIMISLAYKDASSLAPVAFTIHFHNSFSSKSVACSENHHGSNFYSCTIELEPVERVNVSLIYEPTGQNTDVLVRMWTDTQIFAQTSFVSSQIHNYFNPDEYNGAQYIITDQCGPTSGEILITDCRGKVSKKYDAHQLIPRQYVVNDDWFFFAPFFCDNQPETITCVSGSENKYDMQFVSGYLSLSQPFICRPGVGTINPNCTNLDENGNYYCNRDSLPYKRGPLGQVTDCLGHGFLVQDHSSDPFYCVCDAGYLGVSCENGPSE
;
A
#
# COMPACT_ATOMS: atom_id res chain seq x y z
N MET A 1 17.78 -10.20 -16.09
CA MET A 1 19.21 -10.38 -16.38
C MET A 1 19.82 -9.01 -16.69
N LEU A 2 20.55 -8.42 -15.74
CA LEU A 2 21.45 -7.32 -16.04
C LEU A 2 22.88 -7.85 -15.87
N ASN A 3 23.66 -7.68 -16.94
CA ASN A 3 25.04 -8.15 -17.04
C ASN A 3 25.92 -7.38 -16.04
N ASN A 4 26.83 -8.06 -15.35
CA ASN A 4 27.68 -7.53 -14.26
C ASN A 4 28.49 -6.27 -14.61
N ASN A 5 28.57 -5.88 -15.89
CA ASN A 5 29.25 -4.67 -16.34
C ASN A 5 28.49 -3.36 -16.04
N PHE A 6 27.19 -3.39 -15.74
CA PHE A 6 26.44 -2.19 -15.31
C PHE A 6 26.73 -1.77 -13.87
N LEU A 7 27.31 -2.66 -13.06
CA LEU A 7 27.62 -2.40 -11.65
C LEU A 7 28.98 -1.71 -11.45
N SER A 8 29.82 -1.61 -12.48
CA SER A 8 31.18 -1.06 -12.39
C SER A 8 31.28 0.43 -12.04
N ASN A 9 30.17 1.17 -12.05
CA ASN A 9 30.06 2.51 -11.44
C ASN A 9 29.44 2.36 -10.03
N ASN A 10 30.26 1.85 -9.12
CA ASN A 10 29.97 1.16 -7.84
C ASN A 10 29.06 1.84 -6.79
N ASN A 11 28.38 2.95 -7.06
CA ASN A 11 27.41 3.53 -6.12
C ASN A 11 26.07 3.93 -6.73
N THR A 12 26.00 4.19 -8.03
CA THR A 12 24.78 4.69 -8.69
C THR A 12 23.91 3.55 -9.23
N GLY A 13 24.50 2.46 -9.71
CA GLY A 13 23.75 1.33 -10.29
C GLY A 13 22.85 0.61 -9.30
N VAL A 14 23.39 0.20 -8.14
CA VAL A 14 22.61 -0.49 -7.10
C VAL A 14 21.53 0.41 -6.51
N ALA A 15 21.85 1.69 -6.27
CA ALA A 15 20.86 2.64 -5.76
C ALA A 15 19.66 2.77 -6.71
N VAL A 16 19.90 2.78 -8.03
CA VAL A 16 18.84 2.77 -9.04
C VAL A 16 18.03 1.47 -9.01
N LEU A 17 18.67 0.31 -8.91
CA LEU A 17 17.97 -0.97 -8.84
C LEU A 17 17.12 -1.10 -7.56
N ASN A 18 17.64 -0.66 -6.42
CA ASN A 18 16.91 -0.62 -5.16
C ASN A 18 15.71 0.33 -5.26
N LYS A 19 15.88 1.50 -5.88
CA LYS A 19 14.79 2.43 -6.17
C LYS A 19 13.71 1.78 -7.04
N ILE A 20 14.10 1.07 -8.10
CA ILE A 20 13.15 0.36 -8.97
C ILE A 20 12.37 -0.67 -8.16
N ALA A 21 13.06 -1.52 -7.38
CA ALA A 21 12.43 -2.52 -6.54
C ALA A 21 11.47 -1.91 -5.50
N ALA A 22 11.86 -0.80 -4.87
CA ALA A 22 11.01 -0.10 -3.92
C ALA A 22 9.74 0.47 -4.59
N ILE A 23 9.86 1.12 -5.75
CA ILE A 23 8.72 1.73 -6.45
C ILE A 23 7.77 0.67 -7.03
N SER A 24 8.30 -0.45 -7.52
CA SER A 24 7.51 -1.48 -8.21
C SER A 24 6.95 -2.57 -7.31
N ASP A 25 7.16 -2.46 -5.99
CA ASP A 25 6.98 -3.57 -5.05
C ASP A 25 7.73 -4.85 -5.42
N GLY A 26 8.84 -4.69 -6.13
CA GLY A 26 9.76 -5.77 -6.41
C GLY A 26 10.69 -6.05 -5.23
N HIS A 27 11.55 -7.04 -5.46
CA HIS A 27 12.69 -7.33 -4.63
C HIS A 27 13.97 -7.16 -5.45
N LEU A 28 15.06 -6.79 -4.78
CA LEU A 28 16.41 -6.84 -5.32
C LEU A 28 17.14 -8.03 -4.69
N PHE A 29 17.70 -8.92 -5.51
CA PHE A 29 18.43 -10.09 -5.04
C PHE A 29 19.92 -9.99 -5.36
N VAL A 30 20.73 -10.32 -4.36
CA VAL A 30 22.18 -10.45 -4.47
C VAL A 30 22.57 -11.75 -3.78
N VAL A 31 23.41 -12.56 -4.43
CA VAL A 31 23.87 -13.86 -3.94
C VAL A 31 25.39 -13.87 -3.99
N ASN A 32 26.05 -14.35 -2.93
CA ASN A 32 27.51 -14.38 -2.84
C ASN A 32 28.08 -15.67 -3.39
N ASP A 33 29.03 -15.61 -4.34
CA ASP A 33 29.83 -16.79 -4.66
C ASP A 33 31.27 -16.50 -5.17
N PRO A 34 32.32 -16.95 -4.45
CA PRO A 34 33.70 -17.00 -4.90
C PRO A 34 34.09 -18.20 -5.79
N SER A 35 33.18 -19.12 -6.14
CA SER A 35 33.49 -20.26 -7.03
C SER A 35 32.29 -20.75 -7.86
N LEU A 36 32.25 -20.38 -9.15
CA LEU A 36 31.31 -20.87 -10.18
C LEU A 36 31.21 -22.41 -10.23
N SER A 37 30.38 -23.02 -9.38
CA SER A 37 30.06 -24.45 -9.39
C SER A 37 28.53 -24.66 -9.56
N ARG A 38 28.13 -25.83 -10.07
CA ARG A 38 26.77 -26.14 -10.58
C ARG A 38 25.61 -25.91 -9.59
N THR A 39 25.87 -25.81 -8.28
CA THR A 39 24.86 -25.57 -7.24
C THR A 39 24.27 -24.15 -7.24
N PHE A 40 24.92 -23.18 -7.90
CA PHE A 40 24.39 -21.81 -8.05
C PHE A 40 23.08 -21.75 -8.85
N GLN A 41 22.93 -22.67 -9.80
CA GLN A 41 21.70 -22.77 -10.56
C GLN A 41 20.53 -23.17 -9.66
N ASP A 42 20.78 -23.80 -8.51
CA ASP A 42 19.74 -24.31 -7.64
C ASP A 42 19.23 -23.19 -6.70
N ASP A 43 20.08 -22.45 -5.99
CA ASP A 43 19.62 -21.42 -5.02
C ASP A 43 18.90 -20.23 -5.67
N TYR A 44 19.44 -19.70 -6.77
CA TYR A 44 18.77 -18.64 -7.52
C TYR A 44 17.46 -19.15 -8.12
N VAL A 45 17.44 -20.38 -8.64
CA VAL A 45 16.21 -20.99 -9.15
C VAL A 45 15.23 -21.23 -8.01
N ASP A 46 15.66 -21.57 -6.81
CA ASP A 46 14.79 -21.81 -5.66
C ASP A 46 14.13 -20.50 -5.21
N ILE A 47 14.90 -19.41 -5.05
CA ILE A 47 14.35 -18.09 -4.72
C ILE A 47 13.35 -17.64 -5.80
N ILE A 48 13.73 -17.74 -7.08
CA ILE A 48 12.85 -17.36 -8.18
C ILE A 48 11.62 -18.26 -8.26
N SER A 49 11.77 -19.58 -8.07
CA SER A 49 10.67 -20.53 -8.09
C SER A 49 9.71 -20.27 -6.96
N GLN A 50 10.21 -19.93 -5.77
CA GLN A 50 9.40 -19.55 -4.63
C GLN A 50 8.59 -18.28 -4.95
N ILE A 51 9.24 -17.23 -5.45
CA ILE A 51 8.56 -15.98 -5.85
C ILE A 51 7.52 -16.24 -6.95
N VAL A 52 7.87 -16.99 -7.99
CA VAL A 52 6.96 -17.35 -9.08
C VAL A 52 5.78 -18.12 -8.53
N ASN A 53 6.00 -19.12 -7.67
CA ASN A 53 4.93 -19.92 -7.10
C ASN A 53 3.95 -19.08 -6.28
N PHE A 54 4.44 -18.15 -5.46
CA PHE A 54 3.57 -17.28 -4.66
C PHE A 54 2.89 -16.20 -5.50
N THR A 55 3.58 -15.62 -6.48
CA THR A 55 3.00 -14.60 -7.35
C THR A 55 2.01 -15.18 -8.37
N SER A 56 2.17 -16.45 -8.77
CA SER A 56 1.26 -17.11 -9.71
C SER A 56 0.01 -17.69 -9.05
N ASN A 57 0.11 -18.10 -7.78
CA ASN A 57 -0.95 -18.82 -7.07
C ASN A 57 -1.54 -18.04 -5.88
N GLY A 58 -0.98 -16.88 -5.57
CA GLY A 58 -1.35 -16.10 -4.39
C GLY A 58 -1.77 -14.68 -4.70
N GLN A 59 -2.32 -14.02 -3.69
CA GLN A 59 -2.68 -12.60 -3.75
C GLN A 59 -1.68 -11.75 -3.02
N PHE A 60 -1.18 -10.73 -3.70
CA PHE A 60 -0.30 -9.74 -3.09
C PHE A 60 -1.13 -8.84 -2.17
N MET A 61 -0.79 -8.81 -0.87
CA MET A 61 -1.60 -8.11 0.14
C MET A 61 -0.88 -6.93 0.78
N PHE A 62 0.45 -6.88 0.77
CA PHE A 62 1.19 -5.90 1.55
C PHE A 62 2.63 -5.70 1.06
N SER A 63 3.05 -4.44 0.97
CA SER A 63 4.44 -4.02 0.71
C SER A 63 4.90 -2.98 1.71
N ARG A 64 6.14 -3.08 2.19
CA ARG A 64 6.84 -1.96 2.84
C ARG A 64 8.27 -1.83 2.38
N ASN A 65 8.71 -0.59 2.26
CA ASN A 65 10.07 -0.20 1.86
C ASN A 65 10.65 0.68 2.95
N LEU A 66 11.55 0.13 3.75
CA LEU A 66 12.06 0.79 4.94
C LEU A 66 13.46 1.30 4.66
N ALA A 67 13.65 2.61 4.77
CA ALA A 67 14.99 3.18 4.71
C ALA A 67 15.83 2.72 5.91
N ALA A 68 17.12 2.50 5.69
CA ALA A 68 18.05 2.16 6.75
C ALA A 68 18.07 3.18 7.90
N THR A 69 17.79 4.46 7.61
CA THR A 69 17.67 5.53 8.61
C THR A 69 16.45 5.39 9.50
N PHE A 70 15.33 4.92 8.94
CA PHE A 70 14.07 4.72 9.67
C PHE A 70 14.17 3.57 10.67
N LEU A 71 14.80 2.46 10.25
CA LEU A 71 15.00 1.24 11.05
C LEU A 71 15.79 1.45 12.34
N LYS A 72 16.50 2.57 12.50
CA LYS A 72 17.21 2.91 13.74
C LYS A 72 16.30 3.38 14.87
N TYR A 73 15.13 3.92 14.51
CA TYR A 73 14.26 4.63 15.44
C TYR A 73 12.83 4.12 15.41
N ASN A 74 12.45 3.37 14.37
CA ASN A 74 11.12 2.88 14.20
C ASN A 74 11.12 1.49 13.54
N ASN A 75 10.25 0.64 14.07
CA ASN A 75 10.04 -0.73 13.66
C ASN A 75 8.63 -0.95 13.11
N ASP A 76 7.79 0.09 13.08
CA ASP A 76 6.42 0.01 12.60
C ASP A 76 6.39 -0.16 11.07
N LEU A 77 5.75 -1.25 10.62
CA LEU A 77 5.46 -1.51 9.21
C LEU A 77 4.06 -1.01 8.84
N GLY A 78 3.25 -0.56 9.79
CA GLY A 78 1.91 -0.06 9.57
C GLY A 78 0.83 -1.14 9.62
N THR A 79 -0.33 -0.81 9.05
CA THR A 79 -1.53 -1.65 9.15
C THR A 79 -1.67 -2.58 7.95
N LEU A 80 -2.03 -3.83 8.23
CA LEU A 80 -2.43 -4.86 7.29
C LEU A 80 -3.92 -5.17 7.47
N LEU A 81 -4.70 -5.06 6.40
CA LEU A 81 -6.04 -5.62 6.31
C LEU A 81 -5.92 -7.13 6.02
N VAL A 82 -6.54 -7.97 6.83
CA VAL A 82 -6.54 -9.44 6.62
C VAL A 82 -7.90 -9.82 6.03
N PRO A 83 -7.95 -10.48 4.84
CA PRO A 83 -9.22 -10.90 4.25
C PRO A 83 -9.90 -11.98 5.08
N ASP A 84 -11.18 -12.24 4.79
CA ASP A 84 -11.90 -13.39 5.32
C ASP A 84 -11.23 -14.71 4.91
N SER A 85 -11.57 -15.78 5.63
CA SER A 85 -11.08 -17.13 5.32
C SER A 85 -12.20 -18.16 5.39
N LEU A 86 -12.09 -19.20 4.56
CA LEU A 86 -12.93 -20.40 4.62
C LEU A 86 -12.46 -21.40 5.69
N THR A 87 -11.25 -21.23 6.22
CA THR A 87 -10.57 -22.18 7.12
C THR A 87 -10.22 -21.55 8.47
N ASP A 88 -10.94 -20.50 8.88
CA ASP A 88 -10.73 -19.71 10.10
C ASP A 88 -9.39 -18.96 10.20
N THR A 89 -8.42 -19.25 9.34
CA THR A 89 -7.13 -18.55 9.25
C THR A 89 -6.74 -18.27 7.79
N VAL A 90 -6.00 -17.17 7.59
CA VAL A 90 -5.35 -16.81 6.34
C VAL A 90 -3.86 -17.12 6.47
N LYS A 91 -3.36 -18.00 5.60
CA LYS A 91 -1.93 -18.27 5.50
C LYS A 91 -1.23 -17.15 4.75
N VAL A 92 -0.27 -16.52 5.41
CA VAL A 92 0.48 -15.37 4.91
C VAL A 92 1.94 -15.75 4.72
N HIS A 93 2.40 -15.64 3.48
CA HIS A 93 3.79 -15.81 3.07
C HIS A 93 4.50 -14.46 3.09
N ILE A 94 5.58 -14.37 3.85
CA ILE A 94 6.33 -13.13 4.03
C ILE A 94 7.69 -13.30 3.38
N MET A 95 8.08 -12.31 2.58
CA MET A 95 9.39 -12.22 1.96
C MET A 95 10.07 -10.93 2.35
N ILE A 96 11.36 -11.01 2.61
CA ILE A 96 12.18 -9.88 3.03
C ILE A 96 13.46 -9.88 2.19
N SER A 97 13.81 -8.74 1.60
CA SER A 97 15.10 -8.56 0.95
C SER A 97 15.82 -7.34 1.49
N LEU A 98 17.11 -7.48 1.77
CA LEU A 98 17.98 -6.38 2.18
C LEU A 98 18.66 -5.72 0.96
N ALA A 99 18.66 -4.39 0.90
CA ALA A 99 19.27 -3.63 -0.19
C ALA A 99 20.81 -3.59 -0.11
N TYR A 100 21.45 -4.74 -0.34
CA TYR A 100 22.91 -4.83 -0.38
C TYR A 100 23.48 -4.44 -1.75
N LYS A 101 24.69 -3.88 -1.72
CA LYS A 101 25.46 -3.53 -2.93
C LYS A 101 26.28 -4.66 -3.48
N ASP A 102 26.81 -5.49 -2.60
CA ASP A 102 27.69 -6.60 -2.96
C ASP A 102 27.45 -7.76 -2.00
N ALA A 103 27.57 -8.95 -2.53
CA ALA A 103 27.36 -10.18 -1.83
C ALA A 103 28.43 -10.44 -0.75
N SER A 104 29.63 -9.88 -0.95
CA SER A 104 30.73 -9.89 0.04
C SER A 104 30.37 -9.17 1.35
N SER A 105 29.35 -8.31 1.33
CA SER A 105 28.88 -7.53 2.48
C SER A 105 27.71 -8.20 3.23
N LEU A 106 27.27 -9.39 2.80
CA LEU A 106 26.17 -10.11 3.42
C LEU A 106 26.60 -10.70 4.76
N ALA A 107 25.87 -10.32 5.81
CA ALA A 107 25.98 -10.91 7.14
C ALA A 107 24.66 -11.62 7.46
N PRO A 108 24.67 -12.76 8.18
CA PRO A 108 23.45 -13.34 8.71
C PRO A 108 22.70 -12.32 9.57
N VAL A 109 21.40 -12.22 9.37
CA VAL A 109 20.48 -11.36 10.13
C VAL A 109 19.27 -12.22 10.45
N ALA A 110 18.69 -12.04 11.63
CA ALA A 110 17.38 -12.59 11.96
C ALA A 110 16.34 -11.47 11.90
N PHE A 111 15.22 -11.74 11.24
CA PHE A 111 14.04 -10.87 11.27
C PHE A 111 12.95 -11.55 12.08
N THR A 112 12.25 -10.78 12.90
CA THR A 112 10.99 -11.21 13.49
C THR A 112 9.92 -10.21 13.10
N ILE A 113 8.83 -10.69 12.50
CA ILE A 113 7.65 -9.89 12.21
C ILE A 113 6.63 -10.11 13.32
N HIS A 114 6.16 -9.02 13.92
CA HIS A 114 5.12 -9.02 14.93
C HIS A 114 3.82 -8.50 14.34
N PHE A 115 2.75 -9.25 14.56
CA PHE A 115 1.39 -8.96 14.16
C PHE A 115 0.58 -8.76 15.44
N HIS A 116 -0.02 -7.59 15.63
CA HIS A 116 -0.78 -7.33 16.84
C HIS A 116 -2.00 -6.45 16.57
N ASN A 117 -3.05 -6.69 17.35
CA ASN A 117 -4.21 -5.82 17.46
C ASN A 117 -4.67 -5.79 18.93
N SER A 118 -5.81 -5.19 19.21
CA SER A 118 -6.34 -5.07 20.57
C SER A 118 -6.64 -6.41 21.26
N PHE A 119 -6.71 -7.52 20.52
CA PHE A 119 -7.19 -8.83 21.00
C PHE A 119 -6.17 -9.96 20.88
N SER A 120 -5.17 -9.81 20.00
CA SER A 120 -4.24 -10.88 19.65
C SER A 120 -2.86 -10.32 19.33
N SER A 121 -1.84 -11.15 19.56
CA SER A 121 -0.47 -10.90 19.12
C SER A 121 0.14 -12.21 18.66
N LYS A 122 0.71 -12.22 17.44
CA LYS A 122 1.43 -13.33 16.84
C LYS A 122 2.77 -12.84 16.31
N SER A 123 3.74 -13.74 16.19
CA SER A 123 5.07 -13.37 15.70
C SER A 123 5.70 -14.53 14.96
N VAL A 124 6.49 -14.21 13.94
CA VAL A 124 7.20 -15.21 13.14
C VAL A 124 8.63 -14.76 12.90
N ALA A 125 9.57 -15.68 13.12
CA ALA A 125 10.97 -15.48 12.79
C ALA A 125 11.23 -15.91 11.34
N CYS A 126 11.94 -15.07 10.60
CA CYS A 126 12.33 -15.30 9.21
C CYS A 126 13.85 -15.51 9.20
N SER A 127 14.23 -16.77 9.46
CA SER A 127 15.62 -17.17 9.70
C SER A 127 16.31 -17.79 8.49
N GLU A 128 15.57 -18.11 7.42
CA GLU A 128 16.16 -18.69 6.22
C GLU A 128 16.84 -17.61 5.38
N ASN A 129 18.15 -17.46 5.54
CA ASN A 129 18.99 -16.86 4.51
C ASN A 129 19.27 -17.94 3.47
N HIS A 130 18.72 -17.83 2.27
CA HIS A 130 19.03 -18.76 1.17
C HIS A 130 20.52 -18.61 0.81
N HIS A 131 21.36 -19.48 1.38
CA HIS A 131 22.75 -19.75 1.00
C HIS A 131 23.65 -18.52 0.77
N GLY A 132 23.60 -17.52 1.66
CA GLY A 132 24.44 -16.32 1.51
C GLY A 132 23.88 -15.36 0.47
N SER A 133 22.55 -15.25 0.42
CA SER A 133 21.83 -14.20 -0.28
C SER A 133 21.34 -13.13 0.69
N ASN A 134 20.74 -12.08 0.13
CA ASN A 134 20.06 -11.03 0.88
C ASN A 134 18.55 -11.32 1.08
N PHE A 135 18.09 -12.53 0.80
CA PHE A 135 16.67 -12.89 0.79
C PHE A 135 16.29 -13.81 1.95
N TYR A 136 15.14 -13.52 2.54
CA TYR A 136 14.56 -14.22 3.67
C TYR A 136 13.09 -14.48 3.43
N SER A 137 12.62 -15.64 3.86
CA SER A 137 11.20 -15.98 3.79
C SER A 137 10.71 -16.67 5.06
N CYS A 138 9.41 -16.58 5.31
CA CYS A 138 8.72 -17.19 6.44
C CYS A 138 7.21 -17.24 6.15
N THR A 139 6.47 -17.98 6.97
CA THR A 139 5.01 -18.13 6.84
C THR A 139 4.34 -18.05 8.20
N ILE A 140 3.18 -17.41 8.26
CA ILE A 140 2.36 -17.31 9.47
C ILE A 140 0.88 -17.50 9.14
N GLU A 141 0.10 -17.98 10.10
CA GLU A 141 -1.36 -18.04 9.99
C GLU A 141 -1.98 -16.92 10.83
N LEU A 142 -2.71 -16.01 10.15
CA LEU A 142 -3.42 -14.92 10.77
C LEU A 142 -4.91 -15.26 10.85
N GLU A 143 -5.58 -14.85 11.92
CA GLU A 143 -7.03 -14.87 11.94
C GLU A 143 -7.56 -13.74 11.03
N PRO A 144 -8.73 -13.91 10.40
CA PRO A 144 -9.43 -12.83 9.74
C PRO A 144 -9.89 -11.83 10.81
N VAL A 145 -9.00 -10.90 11.16
CA VAL A 145 -9.26 -9.76 12.04
C VAL A 145 -9.13 -8.52 11.19
N GLU A 146 -10.16 -7.66 11.21
CA GLU A 146 -10.35 -6.62 10.21
C GLU A 146 -9.15 -5.66 10.05
N ARG A 147 -8.29 -5.48 11.06
CA ARG A 147 -7.00 -4.77 10.95
C ARG A 147 -5.94 -5.31 11.91
N VAL A 148 -4.71 -5.46 11.42
CA VAL A 148 -3.55 -5.90 12.21
C VAL A 148 -2.40 -4.92 12.04
N ASN A 149 -1.82 -4.45 13.13
CA ASN A 149 -0.60 -3.66 13.09
C ASN A 149 0.61 -4.59 12.97
N VAL A 150 1.49 -4.26 12.03
CA VAL A 150 2.66 -5.04 11.70
C VAL A 150 3.90 -4.28 12.14
N SER A 151 4.83 -4.94 12.81
CA SER A 151 6.13 -4.37 13.14
C SER A 151 7.28 -5.35 12.91
N LEU A 152 8.46 -4.81 12.66
CA LEU A 152 9.69 -5.53 12.34
C LEU A 152 10.67 -5.40 13.50
N ILE A 153 11.02 -6.50 14.15
CA ILE A 153 12.23 -6.57 14.97
C ILE A 153 13.37 -6.98 14.06
N TYR A 154 14.33 -6.06 13.93
CA TYR A 154 15.55 -6.19 13.16
C TYR A 154 16.72 -5.79 14.04
N GLU A 155 17.68 -6.70 14.21
CA GLU A 155 18.95 -6.40 14.87
C GLU A 155 20.02 -6.15 13.79
N PRO A 156 20.36 -4.88 13.48
CA PRO A 156 21.37 -4.59 12.48
C PRO A 156 22.73 -5.13 12.93
N THR A 157 23.34 -5.98 12.10
CA THR A 157 24.71 -6.48 12.30
C THR A 157 25.79 -5.45 11.94
N GLY A 158 25.43 -4.16 11.96
CA GLY A 158 26.34 -3.02 11.73
C GLY A 158 26.21 -2.35 10.36
N GLN A 159 25.40 -2.87 9.43
CA GLN A 159 25.16 -2.24 8.13
C GLN A 159 23.78 -1.56 8.06
N ASN A 160 23.79 -0.26 7.70
CA ASN A 160 22.58 0.48 7.38
C ASN A 160 22.12 0.10 5.97
N THR A 161 21.21 -0.87 5.87
CA THR A 161 20.63 -1.32 4.60
C THR A 161 19.13 -1.12 4.61
N ASP A 162 18.57 -0.75 3.45
CA ASP A 162 17.13 -0.66 3.30
C ASP A 162 16.52 -2.07 3.32
N VAL A 163 15.31 -2.20 3.86
CA VAL A 163 14.59 -3.48 3.97
C VAL A 163 13.33 -3.39 3.11
N LEU A 164 13.13 -4.35 2.21
CA LEU A 164 11.91 -4.49 1.43
C LEU A 164 11.14 -5.70 1.96
N VAL A 165 9.94 -5.48 2.50
CA VAL A 165 9.04 -6.52 3.03
C VAL A 165 7.85 -6.66 2.09
N ARG A 166 7.46 -7.89 1.77
CA ARG A 166 6.31 -8.21 0.94
C ARG A 166 5.53 -9.38 1.51
N MET A 167 4.21 -9.36 1.39
CA MET A 167 3.35 -10.44 1.88
C MET A 167 2.33 -10.88 0.82
N TRP A 168 2.10 -12.18 0.76
CA TRP A 168 1.10 -12.82 -0.08
C TRP A 168 0.23 -13.78 0.71
N THR A 169 -1.00 -14.00 0.25
CA THR A 169 -1.85 -15.11 0.70
C THR A 169 -1.86 -16.22 -0.34
N ASP A 170 -2.26 -17.43 0.05
CA ASP A 170 -2.42 -18.59 -0.86
C ASP A 170 -3.71 -18.56 -1.70
N THR A 171 -4.54 -17.52 -1.53
CA THR A 171 -5.82 -17.41 -2.23
C THR A 171 -5.64 -16.58 -3.49
N GLN A 172 -5.96 -17.16 -4.65
CA GLN A 172 -6.04 -16.41 -5.91
C GLN A 172 -7.50 -16.14 -6.28
N ILE A 173 -7.92 -14.89 -6.13
CA ILE A 173 -9.16 -14.37 -6.71
C ILE A 173 -8.79 -13.32 -7.77
N PHE A 174 -9.43 -13.43 -8.92
CA PHE A 174 -9.26 -12.48 -10.01
C PHE A 174 -10.00 -11.19 -9.69
N ALA A 175 -9.29 -10.07 -9.82
CA ALA A 175 -9.85 -8.73 -9.75
C ALA A 175 -9.25 -7.86 -10.86
N GLN A 176 -10.02 -6.88 -11.34
CA GLN A 176 -9.50 -5.82 -12.21
C GLN A 176 -9.55 -4.52 -11.45
N THR A 177 -8.50 -3.71 -11.61
CA THR A 177 -8.42 -2.41 -10.96
C THR A 177 -8.01 -1.33 -11.92
N SER A 178 -8.44 -0.11 -11.64
CA SER A 178 -8.14 1.04 -12.49
C SER A 178 -8.19 2.34 -11.68
N PHE A 179 -7.29 3.25 -12.02
CA PHE A 179 -7.38 4.65 -11.62
C PHE A 179 -8.01 5.47 -12.76
N VAL A 180 -9.09 6.18 -12.45
CA VAL A 180 -9.77 7.06 -13.42
C VAL A 180 -9.88 8.48 -12.85
N SER A 181 -9.79 9.49 -13.72
CA SER A 181 -10.06 10.86 -13.29
C SER A 181 -11.56 11.06 -13.05
N SER A 182 -11.88 11.79 -11.98
CA SER A 182 -13.25 12.17 -11.60
C SER A 182 -13.91 13.14 -12.59
N GLN A 183 -13.14 13.83 -13.44
CA GLN A 183 -13.66 14.86 -14.36
C GLN A 183 -13.80 14.36 -15.79
N ILE A 184 -12.82 13.58 -16.24
CA ILE A 184 -12.71 13.09 -17.61
C ILE A 184 -12.37 11.62 -17.42
N HIS A 185 -13.33 10.70 -17.57
CA HIS A 185 -13.23 9.27 -17.25
C HIS A 185 -12.18 8.52 -18.11
N ASN A 186 -10.93 8.96 -18.00
CA ASN A 186 -9.74 8.49 -18.68
C ASN A 186 -8.79 7.94 -17.63
N TYR A 187 -8.00 6.95 -18.04
CA TYR A 187 -6.93 6.41 -17.20
C TYR A 187 -5.95 7.50 -16.82
N PHE A 188 -5.78 7.69 -15.52
CA PHE A 188 -5.01 8.79 -14.97
C PHE A 188 -4.27 8.33 -13.72
N ASN A 189 -3.01 8.73 -13.56
CA ASN A 189 -2.30 8.45 -12.32
C ASN A 189 -2.72 9.48 -11.27
N PRO A 190 -2.88 9.09 -9.99
CA PRO A 190 -3.19 10.03 -8.93
C PRO A 190 -2.21 11.23 -8.92
N ASP A 191 -2.77 12.43 -8.81
CA ASP A 191 -2.02 13.66 -8.64
C ASP A 191 -2.64 14.54 -7.54
N GLU A 192 -1.97 15.64 -7.19
CA GLU A 192 -2.47 16.58 -6.18
C GLU A 192 -3.75 17.31 -6.63
N TYR A 193 -3.98 17.48 -7.94
CA TYR A 193 -4.93 18.43 -8.51
C TYR A 193 -6.28 17.82 -8.92
N ASN A 194 -6.23 16.84 -9.83
CA ASN A 194 -7.39 16.08 -10.28
C ASN A 194 -7.72 14.94 -9.30
N GLY A 195 -6.72 14.44 -8.58
CA GLY A 195 -6.82 13.18 -7.86
C GLY A 195 -7.07 12.01 -8.82
N ALA A 196 -7.37 10.84 -8.27
CA ALA A 196 -7.90 9.73 -9.06
C ALA A 196 -8.86 8.88 -8.23
N GLN A 197 -9.98 8.52 -8.85
CA GLN A 197 -10.93 7.54 -8.37
C GLN A 197 -10.33 6.13 -8.54
N TYR A 198 -10.49 5.28 -7.54
CA TYR A 198 -10.11 3.87 -7.66
C TYR A 198 -11.34 3.01 -7.90
N ILE A 199 -11.29 2.22 -8.96
CA ILE A 199 -12.34 1.28 -9.34
C ILE A 199 -11.78 -0.13 -9.25
N ILE A 200 -12.52 -1.01 -8.58
CA ILE A 200 -12.19 -2.42 -8.45
C ILE A 200 -13.40 -3.23 -8.86
N THR A 201 -13.18 -4.24 -9.70
CA THR A 201 -14.18 -5.26 -10.01
C THR A 201 -13.70 -6.60 -9.48
N ASP A 202 -14.50 -7.26 -8.65
CA ASP A 202 -14.21 -8.61 -8.15
C ASP A 202 -15.12 -9.68 -8.75
N GLN A 203 -14.85 -10.95 -8.44
CA GLN A 203 -15.68 -12.08 -8.86
C GLN A 203 -16.32 -12.82 -7.68
N CYS A 204 -16.15 -12.32 -6.46
CA CYS A 204 -16.55 -13.03 -5.24
C CYS A 204 -17.94 -12.66 -4.74
N GLY A 205 -18.61 -11.72 -5.42
CA GLY A 205 -19.97 -11.30 -5.12
C GLY A 205 -20.00 -10.28 -3.99
N PRO A 206 -21.20 -9.84 -3.57
CA PRO A 206 -21.35 -8.60 -2.84
C PRO A 206 -20.95 -8.77 -1.38
N THR A 207 -19.75 -8.30 -1.04
CA THR A 207 -19.30 -8.10 0.34
C THR A 207 -18.91 -6.64 0.54
N SER A 208 -18.68 -6.20 1.78
CA SER A 208 -18.16 -4.85 2.00
C SER A 208 -16.75 -4.76 1.43
N GLY A 209 -16.37 -3.58 0.94
CA GLY A 209 -15.05 -3.31 0.40
C GLY A 209 -14.35 -2.23 1.20
N GLU A 210 -13.11 -2.48 1.61
CA GLU A 210 -12.29 -1.50 2.32
C GLU A 210 -11.01 -1.23 1.54
N ILE A 211 -10.66 0.04 1.36
CA ILE A 211 -9.33 0.45 0.90
C ILE A 211 -8.58 1.23 1.97
N LEU A 212 -7.27 1.01 2.00
CA LEU A 212 -6.33 1.73 2.83
C LEU A 212 -5.13 2.12 1.96
N ILE A 213 -4.85 3.42 1.89
CA ILE A 213 -3.75 4.00 1.14
C ILE A 213 -2.68 4.46 2.12
N THR A 214 -1.51 3.84 2.07
CA THR A 214 -0.35 4.22 2.88
C THR A 214 0.68 5.00 2.10
N ASP A 215 1.35 5.91 2.78
CA ASP A 215 2.57 6.55 2.28
C ASP A 215 3.75 5.56 2.26
N CYS A 216 4.89 6.01 1.76
CA CYS A 216 6.11 5.22 1.67
C CYS A 216 6.67 4.74 3.03
N ARG A 217 6.14 5.21 4.17
CA ARG A 217 6.48 4.76 5.53
C ARG A 217 5.53 3.69 6.05
N GLY A 218 4.51 3.33 5.28
CA GLY A 218 3.47 2.41 5.71
C GLY A 218 2.41 3.04 6.62
N LYS A 219 2.41 4.37 6.78
CA LYS A 219 1.35 5.06 7.54
C LYS A 219 0.19 5.36 6.61
N VAL A 220 -1.04 5.19 7.09
CA VAL A 220 -2.24 5.65 6.38
C VAL A 220 -2.04 7.13 6.03
N SER A 221 -2.21 7.46 4.75
CA SER A 221 -2.06 8.83 4.28
C SER A 221 -3.03 9.73 5.05
N LYS A 222 -2.57 10.91 5.43
CA LYS A 222 -3.41 11.91 6.12
C LYS A 222 -4.38 12.63 5.17
N LYS A 223 -4.22 12.43 3.86
CA LYS A 223 -5.10 12.98 2.84
C LYS A 223 -6.50 12.39 2.96
N TYR A 224 -7.47 13.14 2.43
CA TYR A 224 -8.83 12.63 2.34
C TYR A 224 -8.90 11.27 1.70
N ASP A 225 -9.85 10.47 2.19
CA ASP A 225 -10.24 9.21 1.57
C ASP A 225 -9.08 8.22 1.38
N ALA A 226 -7.99 8.42 2.13
CA ALA A 226 -6.92 7.44 2.26
C ALA A 226 -7.42 6.15 2.91
N HIS A 227 -8.52 6.23 3.66
CA HIS A 227 -9.22 5.10 4.23
C HIS A 227 -10.70 5.22 3.89
N GLN A 228 -11.25 4.21 3.23
CA GLN A 228 -12.65 4.18 2.83
C GLN A 228 -13.20 2.78 3.02
N LEU A 229 -14.40 2.71 3.60
CA LEU A 229 -15.20 1.50 3.71
C LEU A 229 -16.51 1.71 2.93
N ILE A 230 -16.79 0.84 1.97
CA ILE A 230 -18.05 0.76 1.25
C ILE A 230 -18.81 -0.45 1.82
N PRO A 231 -19.86 -0.22 2.62
CA PRO A 231 -20.72 -1.29 3.08
C PRO A 231 -21.38 -2.02 1.91
N ARG A 232 -21.58 -3.33 2.05
CA ARG A 232 -22.19 -4.20 1.03
C ARG A 232 -23.42 -3.60 0.34
N GLN A 233 -24.31 -2.93 1.06
CA GLN A 233 -25.55 -2.38 0.48
C GLN A 233 -25.33 -1.22 -0.50
N TYR A 234 -24.11 -0.70 -0.59
CA TYR A 234 -23.71 0.37 -1.52
C TYR A 234 -22.74 -0.14 -2.61
N VAL A 235 -22.51 -1.45 -2.71
CA VAL A 235 -21.74 -2.06 -3.80
C VAL A 235 -22.61 -2.18 -5.05
N VAL A 236 -22.02 -1.89 -6.21
CA VAL A 236 -22.73 -1.66 -7.46
C VAL A 236 -22.73 -2.93 -8.28
N ASN A 237 -23.91 -3.35 -8.77
CA ASN A 237 -24.08 -4.57 -9.57
C ASN A 237 -23.48 -5.85 -8.95
N ASP A 238 -23.32 -5.86 -7.61
CA ASP A 238 -22.78 -6.93 -6.78
C ASP A 238 -21.27 -7.24 -6.94
N ASP A 239 -20.53 -6.52 -7.80
CA ASP A 239 -19.12 -6.81 -8.09
C ASP A 239 -18.22 -5.57 -8.29
N TRP A 240 -18.77 -4.35 -8.36
CA TRP A 240 -17.99 -3.12 -8.61
C TRP A 240 -17.92 -2.22 -7.39
N PHE A 241 -16.68 -1.84 -7.04
CA PHE A 241 -16.37 -0.90 -5.97
C PHE A 241 -15.86 0.41 -6.57
N PHE A 242 -16.49 1.51 -6.19
CA PHE A 242 -16.14 2.85 -6.62
C PHE A 242 -15.76 3.69 -5.41
N PHE A 243 -14.46 3.91 -5.25
CA PHE A 243 -13.92 4.69 -4.13
C PHE A 243 -13.79 6.16 -4.50
N ALA A 244 -14.04 7.05 -3.55
CA ALA A 244 -13.87 8.49 -3.72
C ALA A 244 -12.44 8.82 -4.19
N PRO A 245 -12.25 9.91 -4.97
CA PRO A 245 -10.94 10.26 -5.51
C PRO A 245 -9.91 10.56 -4.41
N PHE A 246 -8.74 9.94 -4.52
CA PHE A 246 -7.59 10.24 -3.67
C PHE A 246 -6.75 11.37 -4.27
N PHE A 247 -6.44 12.38 -3.45
CA PHE A 247 -5.60 13.53 -3.82
C PHE A 247 -4.26 13.43 -3.10
N CYS A 248 -3.19 13.07 -3.81
CA CYS A 248 -1.91 12.73 -3.20
C CYS A 248 -0.98 13.96 -3.02
N ASP A 249 0.07 13.81 -2.19
CA ASP A 249 1.12 14.83 -2.07
C ASP A 249 2.20 14.64 -3.13
N ASN A 250 2.55 15.71 -3.85
CA ASN A 250 3.69 15.71 -4.76
C ASN A 250 5.04 16.01 -4.06
N GLN A 251 5.02 16.47 -2.79
CA GLN A 251 6.20 16.72 -1.95
C GLN A 251 6.13 15.95 -0.62
N PRO A 252 6.31 14.62 -0.67
CA PRO A 252 6.30 13.76 0.51
C PRO A 252 7.52 13.97 1.41
N GLU A 253 7.37 13.65 2.70
CA GLU A 253 8.46 13.67 3.68
C GLU A 253 9.56 12.65 3.32
N THR A 254 10.80 13.11 3.14
CA THR A 254 11.86 12.34 2.49
C THR A 254 12.72 11.48 3.41
N ILE A 255 12.77 11.78 4.71
CA ILE A 255 13.85 11.30 5.62
C ILE A 255 13.75 9.80 5.95
N THR A 256 12.58 9.19 5.75
CA THR A 256 12.26 7.85 6.25
C THR A 256 11.94 6.82 5.17
N CYS A 257 11.89 7.26 3.91
CA CYS A 257 11.57 6.40 2.77
C CYS A 257 12.83 6.01 2.01
N VAL A 258 12.79 4.86 1.34
CA VAL A 258 13.88 4.46 0.44
C VAL A 258 14.07 5.55 -0.61
N SER A 259 15.32 5.96 -0.83
CA SER A 259 15.58 7.11 -1.68
C SER A 259 15.02 6.92 -3.09
N GLY A 260 14.25 7.92 -3.54
CA GLY A 260 13.56 7.92 -4.83
C GLY A 260 12.18 7.28 -4.81
N SER A 261 11.72 6.69 -3.70
CA SER A 261 10.36 6.15 -3.55
C SER A 261 9.47 7.04 -2.68
N GLU A 262 9.84 8.30 -2.46
CA GLU A 262 9.15 9.17 -1.51
C GLU A 262 7.71 9.45 -1.95
N ASN A 263 7.46 9.57 -3.26
CA ASN A 263 6.14 9.81 -3.85
C ASN A 263 5.36 8.53 -4.19
N LYS A 264 5.83 7.40 -3.69
CA LYS A 264 5.15 6.12 -3.80
C LYS A 264 4.10 6.01 -2.70
N TYR A 265 2.94 5.51 -3.07
CA TYR A 265 1.87 5.09 -2.17
C TYR A 265 1.52 3.63 -2.45
N ASP A 266 1.00 2.96 -1.43
CA ASP A 266 0.49 1.60 -1.52
C ASP A 266 -0.98 1.61 -1.17
N MET A 267 -1.82 1.19 -2.11
CA MET A 267 -3.22 0.89 -1.84
C MET A 267 -3.32 -0.58 -1.46
N GLN A 268 -4.03 -0.86 -0.37
CA GLN A 268 -4.50 -2.19 -0.03
C GLN A 268 -6.03 -2.19 -0.09
N PHE A 269 -6.61 -3.16 -0.77
CA PHE A 269 -8.02 -3.45 -0.83
C PHE A 269 -8.32 -4.81 -0.21
N VAL A 270 -9.39 -4.89 0.57
CA VAL A 270 -9.95 -6.15 1.05
C VAL A 270 -11.46 -6.16 0.85
N SER A 271 -11.98 -7.28 0.33
CA SER A 271 -13.42 -7.54 0.24
C SER A 271 -13.68 -9.04 0.31
N GLY A 272 -14.34 -9.48 1.39
CA GLY A 272 -14.48 -10.91 1.68
C GLY A 272 -13.13 -11.62 1.67
N TYR A 273 -12.99 -12.63 0.81
CA TYR A 273 -11.76 -13.41 0.65
C TYR A 273 -10.67 -12.73 -0.20
N LEU A 274 -11.02 -11.66 -0.93
CA LEU A 274 -10.10 -10.96 -1.82
C LEU A 274 -9.23 -10.00 -1.00
N SER A 275 -7.91 -10.11 -1.18
CA SER A 275 -6.97 -9.05 -0.84
C SER A 275 -6.15 -8.66 -2.06
N LEU A 276 -5.92 -7.36 -2.21
CA LEU A 276 -5.12 -6.81 -3.28
C LEU A 276 -4.27 -5.67 -2.72
N SER A 277 -2.99 -5.64 -3.09
CA SER A 277 -2.16 -4.46 -2.93
C SER A 277 -1.62 -4.00 -4.28
N GLN A 278 -1.60 -2.68 -4.49
CA GLN A 278 -1.11 -2.08 -5.70
C GLN A 278 -0.33 -0.80 -5.38
N PRO A 279 0.94 -0.69 -5.81
CA PRO A 279 1.69 0.54 -5.70
C PRO A 279 1.25 1.53 -6.78
N PHE A 280 1.30 2.82 -6.45
CA PHE A 280 1.20 3.90 -7.43
C PHE A 280 2.14 5.05 -7.08
N ILE A 281 2.50 5.83 -8.09
CA ILE A 281 3.37 7.00 -7.94
C ILE A 281 2.54 8.26 -8.09
N CYS A 282 2.54 9.10 -7.07
CA CYS A 282 1.94 10.42 -7.14
C CYS A 282 2.71 11.30 -8.12
N ARG A 283 2.00 11.93 -9.04
CA ARG A 283 2.57 12.88 -9.99
C ARG A 283 2.35 14.32 -9.51
N PRO A 284 3.24 15.26 -9.89
CA PRO A 284 2.93 16.67 -9.77
C PRO A 284 1.64 16.99 -10.53
N GLY A 285 0.64 17.53 -9.84
CA GLY A 285 -0.57 18.02 -10.48
C GLY A 285 -0.25 19.23 -11.37
N VAL A 286 -0.83 19.27 -12.57
CA VAL A 286 -0.75 20.42 -13.48
C VAL A 286 -2.14 21.02 -13.62
N GLY A 287 -2.38 22.14 -12.92
CA GLY A 287 -3.70 22.76 -12.91
C GLY A 287 -3.78 24.02 -12.05
N THR A 288 -4.88 24.75 -12.18
CA THR A 288 -5.14 25.95 -11.38
C THR A 288 -6.18 25.61 -10.33
N ILE A 289 -5.77 25.59 -9.06
CA ILE A 289 -6.68 25.40 -7.92
C ILE A 289 -7.83 26.38 -8.06
N ASN A 290 -9.06 25.92 -7.89
CA ASN A 290 -10.22 26.78 -7.94
C ASN A 290 -10.03 27.90 -6.88
N PRO A 291 -10.18 29.19 -7.24
CA PRO A 291 -9.92 30.30 -6.31
C PRO A 291 -10.74 30.27 -5.01
N ASN A 292 -11.83 29.52 -4.97
CA ASN A 292 -12.62 29.31 -3.75
C ASN A 292 -12.04 28.19 -2.86
N CYS A 293 -11.13 27.37 -3.40
CA CYS A 293 -10.45 26.24 -2.77
C CYS A 293 -9.10 26.60 -2.14
N THR A 294 -9.06 27.66 -1.34
CA THR A 294 -7.79 28.18 -0.77
C THR A 294 -7.50 27.68 0.64
N ASN A 295 -8.46 27.03 1.29
CA ASN A 295 -8.31 26.62 2.68
C ASN A 295 -7.64 25.24 2.72
N LEU A 296 -6.35 25.19 3.07
CA LEU A 296 -5.68 23.94 3.43
C LEU A 296 -5.86 23.66 4.92
N ASP A 297 -6.24 22.43 5.29
CA ASP A 297 -6.13 21.97 6.67
C ASP A 297 -4.70 21.52 7.03
N GLU A 298 -4.52 21.08 8.28
CA GLU A 298 -3.24 20.56 8.80
C GLU A 298 -2.72 19.31 8.09
N ASN A 299 -3.57 18.61 7.35
CA ASN A 299 -3.22 17.44 6.55
C ASN A 299 -2.96 17.82 5.08
N GLY A 300 -3.00 19.12 4.76
CA GLY A 300 -2.78 19.67 3.43
C GLY A 300 -3.94 19.39 2.48
N ASN A 301 -5.15 19.19 3.00
CA ASN A 301 -6.33 18.98 2.19
C ASN A 301 -7.01 20.30 1.81
N TYR A 302 -7.44 20.44 0.55
CA TYR A 302 -8.13 21.63 0.05
C TYR A 302 -9.63 21.61 0.32
N TYR A 303 -10.16 22.67 0.94
CA TYR A 303 -11.59 22.93 1.09
C TYR A 303 -12.01 24.14 0.24
N CYS A 304 -13.18 24.03 -0.40
CA CYS A 304 -13.66 24.96 -1.42
C CYS A 304 -14.84 25.83 -1.04
N ASN A 305 -15.70 25.32 -0.19
CA ASN A 305 -16.93 26.01 0.14
C ASN A 305 -17.39 25.58 1.53
N ARG A 306 -17.30 26.50 2.50
CA ARG A 306 -17.90 26.36 3.83
C ARG A 306 -19.13 27.25 4.01
N ASP A 307 -19.50 28.04 3.01
CA ASP A 307 -20.52 29.07 3.12
C ASP A 307 -21.86 28.65 2.49
N SER A 308 -21.87 27.61 1.67
CA SER A 308 -23.09 27.05 1.09
C SER A 308 -23.02 25.53 0.91
N LEU A 309 -24.14 24.87 1.21
CA LEU A 309 -24.32 23.44 1.05
C LEU A 309 -24.58 23.07 -0.42
N PRO A 310 -24.16 21.88 -0.87
CA PRO A 310 -23.27 20.95 -0.16
C PRO A 310 -21.85 21.50 -0.02
N TYR A 311 -21.22 21.25 1.13
CA TYR A 311 -19.81 21.59 1.34
C TYR A 311 -18.94 20.78 0.39
N LYS A 312 -17.89 21.42 -0.13
CA LYS A 312 -17.03 20.85 -1.18
C LYS A 312 -15.56 20.88 -0.79
N ARG A 313 -14.85 19.85 -1.24
CA ARG A 313 -13.42 19.65 -1.02
C ARG A 313 -12.71 19.13 -2.28
N GLY A 314 -11.39 19.02 -2.15
CA GLY A 314 -10.46 18.76 -3.25
C GLY A 314 -10.10 20.07 -3.97
N PRO A 315 -8.99 20.13 -4.73
CA PRO A 315 -8.48 21.36 -5.34
C PRO A 315 -9.45 22.07 -6.30
N LEU A 316 -10.47 21.36 -6.77
CA LEU A 316 -11.47 21.85 -7.73
C LEU A 316 -12.89 21.89 -7.18
N GLY A 317 -13.09 21.48 -5.92
CA GLY A 317 -14.42 21.45 -5.29
C GLY A 317 -15.35 20.41 -5.88
N GLN A 318 -14.78 19.35 -6.47
CA GLN A 318 -15.51 18.31 -7.17
C GLN A 318 -16.11 17.25 -6.25
N VAL A 319 -15.58 17.12 -5.02
CA VAL A 319 -16.00 16.09 -4.07
C VAL A 319 -16.82 16.72 -2.95
N THR A 320 -17.94 16.07 -2.60
CA THR A 320 -18.74 16.46 -1.44
C THR A 320 -17.97 16.17 -0.15
N ASP A 321 -17.96 17.11 0.77
CA ASP A 321 -17.41 16.91 2.10
C ASP A 321 -18.50 16.41 3.04
N CYS A 322 -18.25 15.28 3.70
CA CYS A 322 -19.15 14.68 4.68
C CYS A 322 -18.80 15.09 6.12
N LEU A 323 -17.86 16.03 6.29
CA LEU A 323 -17.46 16.62 7.58
C LEU A 323 -16.96 15.60 8.62
N GLY A 324 -16.52 14.42 8.17
CA GLY A 324 -16.11 13.32 9.06
C GLY A 324 -17.28 12.62 9.77
N HIS A 325 -18.52 12.83 9.31
CA HIS A 325 -19.74 12.25 9.87
C HIS A 325 -20.46 11.33 8.87
N GLY A 326 -19.69 10.64 8.05
CA GLY A 326 -20.19 9.73 7.02
C GLY A 326 -19.10 9.36 6.02
N PHE A 327 -19.52 8.72 4.94
CA PHE A 327 -18.65 8.30 3.84
C PHE A 327 -19.28 8.63 2.49
N LEU A 328 -18.47 8.62 1.43
CA LEU A 328 -18.91 8.92 0.08
C LEU A 328 -19.32 7.65 -0.66
N VAL A 329 -20.44 7.75 -1.39
CA VAL A 329 -20.91 6.75 -2.35
C VAL A 329 -21.15 7.43 -3.68
N GLN A 330 -20.85 6.75 -4.78
CA GLN A 330 -21.12 7.27 -6.11
C GLN A 330 -22.61 7.12 -6.45
N ASP A 331 -23.24 8.19 -6.95
CA ASP A 331 -24.58 8.13 -7.54
C ASP A 331 -24.48 7.71 -9.01
N HIS A 332 -24.93 6.50 -9.32
CA HIS A 332 -24.93 5.97 -10.69
C HIS A 332 -25.85 6.68 -11.68
N SER A 333 -26.80 7.47 -11.19
CA SER A 333 -27.74 8.19 -12.04
C SER A 333 -27.21 9.54 -12.50
N SER A 334 -26.25 10.12 -11.76
CA SER A 334 -25.73 11.45 -12.07
C SER A 334 -24.20 11.55 -12.15
N ASP A 335 -23.47 10.48 -11.76
CA ASP A 335 -22.02 10.34 -11.58
C ASP A 335 -21.30 11.05 -10.40
N PRO A 336 -21.89 11.96 -9.58
CA PRO A 336 -21.19 12.56 -8.45
C PRO A 336 -21.17 11.63 -7.24
N PHE A 337 -20.23 11.91 -6.34
CA PHE A 337 -20.26 11.34 -5.00
C PHE A 337 -21.19 12.13 -4.08
N TYR A 338 -22.04 11.41 -3.35
CA TYR A 338 -22.89 11.95 -2.29
C TYR A 338 -22.52 11.34 -0.94
N CYS A 339 -22.83 12.06 0.14
CA CYS A 339 -22.57 11.59 1.49
C CYS A 339 -23.67 10.63 1.96
N VAL A 340 -23.25 9.48 2.47
CA VAL A 340 -24.05 8.63 3.34
C VAL A 340 -23.62 8.92 4.77
N CYS A 341 -24.52 9.50 5.55
CA CYS A 341 -24.23 9.95 6.90
C CYS A 341 -24.23 8.81 7.92
N ASP A 342 -23.37 8.96 8.92
CA ASP A 342 -23.36 8.11 10.09
C ASP A 342 -24.67 8.25 10.88
N ALA A 343 -24.95 7.25 11.72
CA ALA A 343 -26.16 7.26 12.54
C ALA A 343 -26.23 8.53 13.42
N GLY A 344 -27.34 9.26 13.30
CA GLY A 344 -27.58 10.51 14.03
C GLY A 344 -27.18 11.78 13.28
N TYR A 345 -26.49 11.67 12.14
CA TYR A 345 -26.18 12.79 11.26
C TYR A 345 -27.07 12.79 10.01
N LEU A 346 -27.44 13.98 9.53
CA LEU A 346 -28.32 14.20 8.39
C LEU A 346 -27.85 15.40 7.57
N GLY A 347 -28.37 15.50 6.34
CA GLY A 347 -28.05 16.60 5.42
C GLY A 347 -27.25 16.14 4.21
N VAL A 348 -26.98 17.05 3.29
CA VAL A 348 -26.25 16.74 2.04
C VAL A 348 -24.75 16.57 2.26
N SER A 349 -24.24 17.10 3.37
CA SER A 349 -22.84 17.04 3.82
C SER A 349 -22.74 16.47 5.24
N CYS A 350 -23.79 15.83 5.75
CA CYS A 350 -23.89 15.32 7.13
C CYS A 350 -23.71 16.40 8.20
N GLU A 351 -24.14 17.63 7.89
CA GLU A 351 -23.93 18.81 8.70
C GLU A 351 -24.89 18.94 9.90
N ASN A 352 -25.99 18.17 9.92
CA ASN A 352 -26.99 18.23 10.98
C ASN A 352 -26.86 16.99 11.88
N GLY A 353 -26.11 17.12 12.97
CA GLY A 353 -25.90 16.08 13.97
C GLY A 353 -26.67 16.30 15.28
N PRO A 354 -26.53 15.39 16.25
CA PRO A 354 -27.01 15.60 17.61
C PRO A 354 -26.33 16.87 18.16
N SER A 355 -27.12 17.78 18.72
CA SER A 355 -26.58 18.95 19.42
C SER A 355 -25.75 18.48 20.62
N GLU A 356 -24.45 18.74 20.62
CA GLU A 356 -23.59 18.62 21.81
C GLU A 356 -24.00 19.60 22.91
#